data_AF-A0A960JZI1-F1
#
_entry.id   AF-A0A960JZI1-F1
#
_cell.length_a   1.000
_cell.length_b   1.000
_cell.length_c   1.000
_cell.angle_alpha   90.00
_cell.angle_beta   90.00
_cell.angle_gamma   90.00
#
_symmetry.space_group_name_H-M   'P 1'
#
loop_
_entity.id
_entity.type
_entity.pdbx_description
1 polymer ?
#
loop_
_entity_poly.entity_id
_entity_poly.type
_entity_poly.pdbx_seq_one_letter_code
_entity_poly.pdbx_strand_id
1 'polypeptide(L)'
;MMSWFDRFFANWSLGRRIRFMFYLALVVLVLVLLVTGISFVRDQQLAKRIESEDVPAFGLSLRLLESFREVQRGFQDASGAFDMSFLEEVGNLRDHFLEQIELSGERGPLLSEAVRNDLRERFNVYFEQNYSVTENEVLQGPQDLKAIEKGKALRDELEAFLVGLNTSKQKEMNQGFAEADRRRRLAFSFNVALAVFVLLLLWLISSRVSRSVVGGIDQAVAVASRLAEGDIRGEIEVQSRDEVGQLLRAMQRMLQYLQESEKVARSIADGDLTVEATPRSEEDRFGFAFRGMIANLRTMIGNVKEAASQVATSADEISASSGQITEGAKEQSTSTEETSATMVEMAAQIDSVAQSSSALATNVDQTSASIQEMGVSIEQVARSAEELLTSVEETSATIEEMTASINSIEAKVRVVD
;
A
#
# COMPACT_ATOMS: atom_id res chain seq x y z
N MET A 1 -18.16 4.17 22.46
CA MET A 1 -17.41 4.88 23.51
C MET A 1 -16.00 4.28 23.55
N MET A 2 -14.99 5.03 23.09
CA MET A 2 -13.62 4.53 22.93
C MET A 2 -13.04 4.16 24.32
N SER A 3 -12.58 2.91 24.48
CA SER A 3 -12.11 2.46 25.79
C SER A 3 -10.85 3.23 26.20
N TRP A 4 -10.59 3.37 27.50
CA TRP A 4 -9.39 4.05 28.01
C TRP A 4 -8.10 3.47 27.40
N PHE A 5 -8.08 2.16 27.17
CA PHE A 5 -6.98 1.44 26.50
C PHE A 5 -6.75 1.88 25.06
N ASP A 6 -7.82 2.07 24.28
CA ASP A 6 -7.70 2.51 22.88
C ASP A 6 -7.13 3.93 22.82
N ARG A 7 -7.52 4.80 23.77
CA ARG A 7 -6.96 6.16 23.91
C ARG A 7 -5.50 6.16 24.36
N PHE A 8 -5.13 5.24 25.24
CA PHE A 8 -3.76 5.12 25.74
C PHE A 8 -2.79 4.71 24.61
N PHE A 9 -3.18 3.75 23.78
CA PHE A 9 -2.34 3.26 22.68
C PHE A 9 -2.51 4.03 21.35
N ALA A 10 -3.55 4.85 21.19
CA ALA A 10 -3.87 5.56 19.95
C ALA A 10 -2.68 6.34 19.33
N ASN A 11 -1.81 6.90 20.17
CA ASN A 11 -0.67 7.71 19.71
C ASN A 11 0.65 6.93 19.65
N TRP A 12 0.65 5.65 19.98
CA TRP A 12 1.85 4.83 20.02
C TRP A 12 2.11 4.17 18.68
N SER A 13 3.37 4.17 18.25
CA SER A 13 3.81 3.34 17.14
C SER A 13 3.59 1.87 17.41
N LEU A 14 3.35 1.10 16.36
CA LEU A 14 3.25 -0.37 16.39
C LEU A 14 4.46 -0.97 17.13
N GLY A 15 5.67 -0.51 16.79
CA GLY A 15 6.90 -0.97 17.45
C GLY A 15 7.00 -0.60 18.93
N ARG A 16 6.39 0.51 19.37
CA ARG A 16 6.29 0.83 20.81
C ARG A 16 5.26 -0.04 21.52
N ARG A 17 4.10 -0.29 20.91
CA ARG A 17 3.06 -1.17 21.47
C ARG A 17 3.60 -2.60 21.68
N ILE A 18 4.29 -3.14 20.68
CA ILE A 18 4.89 -4.49 20.75
C ILE A 18 5.97 -4.54 21.84
N ARG A 19 6.92 -3.59 21.87
CA ARG A 19 7.97 -3.59 22.90
C ARG A 19 7.40 -3.45 24.31
N PHE A 20 6.38 -2.61 24.49
CA PHE A 20 5.71 -2.46 25.78
C PHE A 20 5.06 -3.76 26.24
N MET A 21 4.44 -4.55 25.35
CA MET A 21 3.92 -5.87 25.70
C MET A 21 5.01 -6.80 26.23
N PHE A 22 6.15 -6.85 25.55
CA PHE A 22 7.28 -7.67 25.98
C PHE A 22 7.83 -7.20 27.33
N TYR A 23 7.99 -5.89 27.54
CA TYR A 23 8.44 -5.36 28.83
C TYR A 23 7.42 -5.59 29.94
N LEU A 24 6.13 -5.43 29.66
CA LEU A 24 5.07 -5.70 30.63
C LEU A 24 5.07 -7.18 31.02
N ALA A 25 5.16 -8.09 30.05
CA ALA A 25 5.27 -9.53 30.32
C ALA A 25 6.51 -9.87 31.14
N LEU A 26 7.66 -9.26 30.84
CA LEU A 26 8.90 -9.45 31.61
C LEU A 26 8.75 -8.95 33.05
N VAL A 27 8.22 -7.74 33.26
CA VAL A 27 8.01 -7.16 34.59
C VAL A 27 7.07 -8.03 35.41
N VAL A 28 5.99 -8.49 34.80
CA VAL A 28 5.03 -9.40 35.44
C VAL A 28 5.69 -10.73 35.80
N LEU A 29 6.49 -11.31 34.89
CA LEU A 29 7.25 -12.54 35.17
C LEU A 29 8.21 -12.37 36.35
N VAL A 30 8.95 -11.26 36.39
CA VAL A 30 9.87 -10.95 37.49
C VAL A 30 9.11 -10.80 38.81
N LEU A 31 7.97 -10.10 38.82
CA LEU A 31 7.13 -9.96 40.01
C LEU A 31 6.61 -11.32 40.51
N VAL A 32 6.14 -12.19 39.60
CA VAL A 32 5.70 -13.55 39.95
C VAL A 32 6.85 -14.35 40.57
N LEU A 33 8.04 -14.30 39.98
CA LEU A 33 9.22 -14.98 40.50
C LEU A 33 9.63 -14.44 41.88
N LEU A 34 9.56 -13.13 42.09
CA LEU A 34 9.92 -12.47 43.34
C LEU A 34 8.94 -12.88 44.46
N VAL A 35 7.64 -12.84 44.21
CA VAL A 35 6.61 -13.26 45.18
C VAL A 35 6.72 -14.75 45.49
N THR A 36 6.97 -15.58 44.48
CA THR A 36 7.20 -17.02 44.65
C THR A 36 8.45 -17.28 45.49
N GLY A 37 9.55 -16.57 45.22
CA GLY A 37 10.80 -16.69 45.97
C GLY A 37 10.67 -16.27 47.43
N ILE A 38 9.99 -15.14 47.73
CA ILE A 38 9.73 -14.71 49.11
C ILE A 38 8.91 -15.74 49.86
N SER A 39 7.85 -16.27 49.22
CA SER A 39 7.00 -17.30 49.83
C SER A 39 7.79 -18.57 50.13
N PHE A 40 8.64 -19.01 49.19
CA PHE A 40 9.51 -20.16 49.36
C PHE A 40 10.48 -20.02 50.54
N VAL A 41 11.13 -18.87 50.68
CA VAL A 41 12.05 -18.61 51.81
C VAL A 41 11.32 -18.63 53.16
N ARG A 42 10.12 -18.06 53.23
CA ARG A 42 9.30 -18.06 54.45
C ARG A 42 8.83 -19.47 54.82
N ASP A 43 8.43 -20.27 53.84
CA ASP A 43 8.01 -21.66 54.06
C ASP A 43 9.19 -22.51 54.57
N GLN A 44 10.40 -22.31 54.03
CA GLN A 44 11.62 -22.95 54.52
C GLN A 44 11.95 -22.60 55.97
N GLN A 45 11.73 -21.35 56.39
CA GLN A 45 11.95 -20.94 57.79
C GLN A 45 10.97 -21.61 58.75
N LEU A 46 9.70 -21.74 58.36
CA LEU A 46 8.69 -22.42 59.16
C LEU A 46 8.98 -23.92 59.25
N ALA A 47 9.33 -24.55 58.13
CA ALA A 47 9.71 -25.97 58.10
C ALA A 47 10.90 -26.26 59.01
N LYS A 48 11.95 -25.41 58.95
CA LYS A 48 13.11 -25.53 59.84
C LYS A 48 12.72 -25.44 61.31
N ARG A 49 11.87 -24.49 61.70
CA ARG A 49 11.40 -24.37 63.09
C ARG A 49 10.70 -25.65 63.57
N ILE A 50 9.79 -26.18 62.77
CA ILE A 50 9.06 -27.42 63.12
C ILE A 50 10.04 -28.59 63.28
N GLU A 51 11.00 -28.71 62.36
CA GLU A 51 12.01 -29.77 62.35
C GLU A 51 13.01 -29.66 63.51
N SER A 52 13.48 -28.45 63.83
CA SER A 52 14.55 -28.24 64.81
C SER A 52 14.06 -27.96 66.23
N GLU A 53 12.83 -27.47 66.41
CA GLU A 53 12.29 -27.06 67.71
C GLU A 53 11.08 -27.91 68.10
N ASP A 54 10.00 -27.87 67.33
CA ASP A 54 8.70 -28.43 67.74
C ASP A 54 8.72 -29.96 67.83
N VAL A 55 9.27 -30.65 66.83
CA VAL A 55 9.37 -32.13 66.80
C VAL A 55 10.31 -32.65 67.90
N PRO A 56 11.54 -32.12 68.07
CA PRO A 56 12.42 -32.56 69.15
C PRO A 56 11.89 -32.23 70.55
N ALA A 57 11.20 -31.10 70.74
CA ALA A 57 10.60 -30.72 72.03
C ALA A 57 9.45 -31.67 72.42
N PHE A 58 8.60 -32.04 71.47
CA PHE A 58 7.59 -33.07 71.71
C PHE A 58 8.23 -34.43 72.02
N GLY A 59 9.23 -34.84 71.25
CA GLY A 59 9.97 -36.08 71.50
C GLY A 59 10.65 -36.12 72.87
N LEU A 60 11.20 -34.99 73.34
CA LEU A 60 11.76 -34.87 74.68
C LEU A 60 10.69 -35.01 75.76
N SER A 61 9.51 -34.39 75.59
CA SER A 61 8.43 -34.52 76.57
C SER A 61 7.95 -35.97 76.74
N LEU A 62 7.95 -36.77 75.66
CA LEU A 62 7.66 -38.21 75.72
C LEU A 62 8.74 -38.96 76.49
N ARG A 63 10.02 -38.72 76.17
CA ARG A 63 11.15 -39.37 76.84
C ARG A 63 11.22 -39.05 78.33
N LEU A 64 10.93 -37.81 78.73
CA LEU A 64 10.86 -37.42 80.14
C LEU A 64 9.72 -38.16 80.86
N LEU A 65 8.54 -38.25 80.25
CA LEU A 65 7.41 -39.00 80.83
C LEU A 65 7.74 -40.50 80.98
N GLU A 66 8.41 -41.08 79.98
CA GLU A 66 8.84 -42.48 80.00
C GLU A 66 9.91 -42.72 81.07
N SER A 67 10.97 -41.90 81.09
CA SER A 67 12.04 -41.98 82.09
C SER A 67 11.52 -41.78 83.51
N PHE A 68 10.53 -40.90 83.71
CA PHE A 68 9.87 -40.76 85.00
C PHE A 68 9.13 -42.03 85.42
N ARG A 69 8.43 -42.70 84.49
CA ARG A 69 7.77 -43.98 84.76
C ARG A 69 8.75 -45.12 85.04
N GLU A 70 9.94 -45.09 84.45
CA GLU A 70 11.02 -46.02 84.79
C GLU A 70 11.51 -45.79 86.22
N VAL A 71 11.71 -44.53 86.64
CA VAL A 71 12.05 -44.19 88.03
C VAL A 71 10.96 -44.67 89.00
N GLN A 72 9.68 -44.46 88.67
CA GLN A 72 8.56 -44.99 89.47
C GLN A 72 8.60 -46.50 89.60
N ARG A 73 8.82 -47.21 88.49
CA ARG A 73 8.92 -48.68 88.47
C ARG A 73 10.12 -49.15 89.29
N GLY A 74 11.27 -48.50 89.18
CA GLY A 74 12.45 -48.86 89.96
C GLY A 74 12.23 -48.72 91.47
N PHE A 75 11.52 -47.67 91.93
CA PHE A 75 11.12 -47.57 93.34
C PHE A 75 10.16 -48.70 93.76
N GLN A 76 9.21 -49.08 92.89
CA GLN A 76 8.30 -50.20 93.16
C GLN A 76 9.03 -51.54 93.22
N ASP A 77 9.97 -51.78 92.31
CA ASP A 77 10.78 -53.00 92.26
C ASP A 77 11.68 -53.10 93.50
N ALA A 78 12.32 -51.99 93.92
CA ALA A 78 13.11 -51.93 95.15
C ALA A 78 12.29 -52.22 96.41
N SER A 79 11.11 -51.59 96.55
CA SER A 79 10.20 -51.82 97.67
C SER A 79 9.65 -53.26 97.67
N GLY A 80 9.26 -53.79 96.50
CA GLY A 80 8.68 -55.13 96.37
C GLY A 80 9.69 -56.27 96.55
N ALA A 81 10.95 -56.08 96.14
CA ALA A 81 12.02 -57.06 96.30
C ALA A 81 12.72 -56.97 97.66
N PHE A 82 12.54 -55.89 98.42
CA PHE A 82 13.29 -55.58 99.65
C PHE A 82 14.82 -55.63 99.44
N ASP A 83 15.29 -55.11 98.31
CA ASP A 83 16.68 -55.20 97.89
C ASP A 83 17.25 -53.81 97.54
N MET A 84 18.31 -53.44 98.26
CA MET A 84 18.97 -52.13 98.16
C MET A 84 19.69 -51.94 96.81
N SER A 85 20.02 -53.00 96.08
CA SER A 85 20.68 -52.90 94.77
C SER A 85 19.80 -52.22 93.72
N PHE A 86 18.48 -52.40 93.78
CA PHE A 86 17.53 -51.68 92.92
C PHE A 86 17.50 -50.18 93.21
N LEU A 87 17.79 -49.74 94.45
CA LEU A 87 17.89 -48.31 94.76
C LEU A 87 19.12 -47.64 94.14
N GLU A 88 20.20 -48.39 93.88
CA GLU A 88 21.34 -47.91 93.10
C GLU A 88 20.96 -47.70 91.63
N GLU A 89 20.21 -48.64 91.04
CA GLU A 89 19.69 -48.51 89.67
C GLU A 89 18.74 -47.31 89.54
N VAL A 90 17.89 -47.06 90.54
CA VAL A 90 17.01 -45.88 90.60
C VAL A 90 17.82 -44.57 90.65
N GLY A 91 18.98 -44.56 91.31
CA GLY A 91 19.93 -43.45 91.27
C GLY A 91 20.45 -43.16 89.86
N ASN A 92 20.79 -44.19 89.09
CA ASN A 92 21.21 -44.02 87.70
C ASN A 92 20.07 -43.48 86.81
N LEU A 93 18.84 -43.95 87.01
CA LEU A 93 17.66 -43.44 86.30
C LEU A 93 17.39 -41.96 86.61
N ARG A 94 17.64 -41.52 87.85
CA ARG A 94 17.56 -40.11 88.25
C ARG A 94 18.56 -39.26 87.48
N ASP A 95 19.82 -39.67 87.44
CA ASP A 95 20.87 -38.90 86.77
C ASP A 95 20.57 -38.79 85.27
N HIS A 96 20.12 -39.88 84.65
CA HIS A 96 19.67 -39.86 83.26
C HIS A 96 18.47 -38.91 83.02
N PHE A 97 17.47 -38.91 83.91
CA PHE A 97 16.34 -37.98 83.82
C PHE A 97 16.79 -36.52 83.93
N LEU A 98 17.67 -36.21 84.87
CA LEU A 98 18.21 -34.85 85.06
C LEU A 98 19.09 -34.41 83.88
N GLU A 99 19.89 -35.31 83.32
CA GLU A 99 20.70 -35.07 82.13
C GLU A 99 19.83 -34.71 80.92
N GLN A 100 18.71 -35.41 80.70
CA GLN A 100 17.77 -35.08 79.63
C GLN A 100 17.20 -33.65 79.75
N ILE A 101 16.96 -33.18 80.98
CA ILE A 101 16.51 -31.80 81.24
C ILE A 101 17.63 -30.81 80.95
N GLU A 102 18.87 -31.13 81.32
CA GLU A 102 20.01 -30.24 81.13
C GLU A 102 20.35 -30.06 79.63
N LEU A 103 20.50 -31.17 78.90
CA LEU A 103 20.79 -31.19 77.47
C LEU A 103 19.69 -30.52 76.62
N SER A 104 18.47 -30.40 77.15
CA SER A 104 17.36 -29.70 76.48
C SER A 104 17.55 -28.19 76.33
N GLY A 105 18.52 -27.58 77.04
CA GLY A 105 18.87 -26.17 76.87
C GLY A 105 20.10 -25.91 76.00
N GLU A 106 21.00 -26.88 75.86
CA GLU A 106 22.25 -26.73 75.10
C GLU A 106 22.03 -26.85 73.58
N ARG A 107 21.03 -27.65 73.16
CA ARG A 107 20.71 -27.90 71.74
C ARG A 107 19.73 -26.89 71.13
N GLY A 108 19.60 -25.71 71.76
CA GLY A 108 18.49 -24.76 71.54
C GLY A 108 17.35 -25.03 72.53
N PRO A 109 16.61 -24.02 73.01
CA PRO A 109 15.70 -24.18 74.14
C PRO A 109 14.43 -24.96 73.74
N LEU A 110 14.51 -26.29 73.77
CA LEU A 110 13.36 -27.20 73.55
C LEU A 110 12.31 -27.03 74.66
N LEU A 111 12.80 -26.75 75.87
CA LEU A 111 12.02 -26.34 77.03
C LEU A 111 12.49 -24.97 77.48
N SER A 112 11.55 -24.11 77.91
CA SER A 112 11.91 -22.83 78.48
C SER A 112 12.68 -23.03 79.79
N GLU A 113 13.54 -22.07 80.15
CA GLU A 113 14.31 -22.13 81.39
C GLU A 113 13.41 -22.30 82.62
N ALA A 114 12.27 -21.61 82.65
CA ALA A 114 11.27 -21.74 83.70
C ALA A 114 10.73 -23.19 83.82
N VAL A 115 10.40 -23.83 82.69
CA VAL A 115 9.89 -25.21 82.67
C VAL A 115 10.99 -26.19 83.11
N ARG A 116 12.24 -25.99 82.67
CA ARG A 116 13.36 -26.86 83.09
C ARG A 116 13.61 -26.78 84.59
N ASN A 117 13.59 -25.58 85.15
CA ASN A 117 13.82 -25.37 86.58
C ASN A 117 12.68 -25.94 87.42
N ASP A 118 11.42 -25.68 87.06
CA ASP A 118 10.23 -26.24 87.74
C ASP A 118 10.20 -27.77 87.66
N LEU A 119 10.53 -28.34 86.50
CA LEU A 119 10.60 -29.80 86.33
C LEU A 119 11.70 -30.43 87.19
N ARG A 120 12.90 -29.82 87.21
CA ARG A 120 14.02 -30.28 88.02
C ARG A 120 13.69 -30.24 89.51
N GLU A 121 13.07 -29.15 89.98
CA GLU A 121 12.68 -28.99 91.38
C GLU A 121 11.64 -30.03 91.79
N ARG A 122 10.54 -30.15 91.03
CA ARG A 122 9.47 -31.14 91.30
C ARG A 122 10.02 -32.57 91.31
N PHE A 123 10.88 -32.90 90.35
CA PHE A 123 11.50 -34.23 90.28
C PHE A 123 12.41 -34.52 91.46
N ASN A 124 13.29 -33.58 91.85
CA ASN A 124 14.16 -33.78 93.00
C ASN A 124 13.36 -33.92 94.30
N VAL A 125 12.32 -33.10 94.51
CA VAL A 125 11.44 -33.23 95.69
C VAL A 125 10.73 -34.57 95.73
N TYR A 126 10.22 -35.04 94.59
CA TYR A 126 9.63 -36.37 94.46
C TYR A 126 10.67 -37.48 94.74
N PHE A 127 11.85 -37.39 94.13
CA PHE A 127 12.89 -38.40 94.19
C PHE A 127 13.41 -38.58 95.62
N GLU A 128 13.82 -37.50 96.29
CA GLU A 128 14.35 -37.55 97.65
C GLU A 128 13.31 -38.10 98.65
N GLN A 129 12.04 -37.70 98.52
CA GLN A 129 10.96 -38.22 99.35
C GLN A 129 10.76 -39.73 99.15
N ASN A 130 10.72 -40.20 97.90
CA ASN A 130 10.48 -41.62 97.62
C ASN A 130 11.71 -42.48 97.87
N TYR A 131 12.92 -41.94 97.69
CA TYR A 131 14.16 -42.62 98.04
C TYR A 131 14.24 -42.86 99.54
N SER A 132 14.03 -41.83 100.36
CA SER A 132 14.03 -41.97 101.81
C SER A 132 12.94 -42.93 102.31
N VAL A 133 11.75 -42.92 101.71
CA VAL A 133 10.68 -43.87 102.06
C VAL A 133 11.08 -45.30 101.68
N THR A 134 11.51 -45.52 100.44
CA THR A 134 11.85 -46.87 99.93
C THR A 134 13.06 -47.45 100.66
N GLU A 135 14.08 -46.65 100.97
CA GLU A 135 15.24 -47.07 101.77
C GLU A 135 14.81 -47.56 103.16
N ASN A 136 13.93 -46.81 103.84
CA ASN A 136 13.40 -47.22 105.13
C ASN A 136 12.52 -48.48 105.03
N GLU A 137 11.71 -48.60 103.97
CA GLU A 137 10.89 -49.80 103.71
C GLU A 137 11.75 -51.06 103.48
N VAL A 138 12.83 -50.94 102.70
CA VAL A 138 13.77 -52.04 102.42
C VAL A 138 14.51 -52.46 103.70
N LEU A 139 14.94 -51.51 104.54
CA LEU A 139 15.73 -51.79 105.74
C LEU A 139 14.91 -52.24 106.96
N GLN A 140 13.70 -51.69 107.15
CA GLN A 140 12.91 -51.83 108.39
C GLN A 140 11.46 -52.27 108.16
N GLY A 141 11.05 -52.50 106.91
CA GLY A 141 9.67 -52.75 106.51
C GLY A 141 8.81 -51.49 106.42
N PRO A 142 7.59 -51.57 105.89
CA PRO A 142 6.69 -50.41 105.74
C PRO A 142 6.22 -49.88 107.11
N GLN A 143 6.67 -48.68 107.46
CA GLN A 143 6.45 -48.07 108.79
C GLN A 143 5.74 -46.71 108.74
N ASP A 144 5.82 -45.96 107.63
CA ASP A 144 5.30 -44.58 107.54
C ASP A 144 4.31 -44.38 106.38
N LEU A 145 3.04 -44.70 106.66
CA LEU A 145 1.95 -44.53 105.71
C LEU A 145 1.78 -43.07 105.24
N LYS A 146 2.09 -42.08 106.09
CA LYS A 146 1.96 -40.66 105.71
C LYS A 146 3.04 -40.27 104.71
N ALA A 147 4.26 -40.79 104.87
CA ALA A 147 5.35 -40.56 103.93
C ALA A 147 5.08 -41.24 102.57
N ILE A 148 4.49 -42.44 102.57
CA ILE A 148 4.02 -43.13 101.36
C ILE A 148 2.92 -42.31 100.65
N GLU A 149 1.92 -41.81 101.40
CA GLU A 149 0.85 -40.96 100.86
C GLU A 149 1.40 -39.65 100.27
N LYS A 150 2.37 -39.01 100.94
CA LYS A 150 3.06 -37.82 100.44
C LYS A 150 3.85 -38.11 99.15
N GLY A 151 4.58 -39.22 99.10
CA GLY A 151 5.30 -39.67 97.90
C GLY A 151 4.35 -39.92 96.72
N LYS A 152 3.18 -40.52 97.00
CA LYS A 152 2.08 -40.70 96.03
C LYS A 152 1.52 -39.35 95.52
N ALA A 153 1.29 -38.38 96.40
CA ALA A 153 0.81 -37.06 95.98
C ALA A 153 1.84 -36.34 95.08
N LEU A 154 3.12 -36.36 95.45
CA LEU A 154 4.21 -35.79 94.63
C LEU A 154 4.35 -36.51 93.28
N ARG A 155 4.17 -37.83 93.26
CA ARG A 155 4.15 -38.62 92.04
C ARG A 155 3.06 -38.14 91.09
N ASP A 156 1.83 -38.06 91.59
CA ASP A 156 0.65 -37.73 90.80
C ASP A 156 0.76 -36.28 90.30
N GLU A 157 1.31 -35.36 91.10
CA GLU A 157 1.59 -33.98 90.70
C GLU A 157 2.62 -33.89 89.57
N LEU A 158 3.74 -34.61 89.68
CA LEU A 158 4.79 -34.62 88.65
C LEU A 158 4.34 -35.34 87.38
N GLU A 159 3.59 -36.44 87.49
CA GLU A 159 3.00 -37.10 86.32
C GLU A 159 2.02 -36.16 85.60
N ALA A 160 1.15 -35.49 86.34
CA ALA A 160 0.21 -34.53 85.78
C ALA A 160 0.95 -33.38 85.06
N PHE A 161 2.05 -32.89 85.64
CA PHE A 161 2.89 -31.88 84.99
C PHE A 161 3.51 -32.39 83.68
N LEU A 162 4.12 -33.58 83.68
CA LEU A 162 4.75 -34.18 82.50
C LEU A 162 3.73 -34.51 81.40
N VAL A 163 2.55 -35.00 81.75
CA VAL A 163 1.43 -35.23 80.81
C VAL A 163 0.91 -33.90 80.25
N GLY A 164 0.79 -32.87 81.09
CA GLY A 164 0.42 -31.52 80.66
C GLY A 164 1.45 -30.92 79.69
N LEU A 165 2.74 -31.08 79.99
CA LEU A 165 3.84 -30.66 79.13
C LEU A 165 3.81 -31.38 77.78
N ASN A 166 3.63 -32.71 77.80
CA ASN A 166 3.49 -33.50 76.58
C ASN A 166 2.31 -33.04 75.71
N THR A 167 1.14 -32.83 76.33
CA THR A 167 -0.06 -32.34 75.65
C THR A 167 0.17 -30.95 75.05
N SER A 168 0.85 -30.05 75.79
CA SER A 168 1.21 -28.71 75.30
C SER A 168 2.13 -28.78 74.08
N LYS A 169 3.19 -29.60 74.15
CA LYS A 169 4.14 -29.76 73.04
C LYS A 169 3.54 -30.46 71.83
N GLN A 170 2.64 -31.42 72.05
CA GLN A 170 1.87 -32.03 70.96
C GLN A 170 0.98 -31.00 70.25
N LYS A 171 0.34 -30.11 71.02
CA LYS A 171 -0.51 -29.05 70.49
C LYS A 171 0.31 -28.02 69.70
N GLU A 172 1.46 -27.58 70.22
CA GLU A 172 2.38 -26.67 69.53
C GLU A 172 2.84 -27.25 68.19
N MET A 173 3.30 -28.51 68.18
CA MET A 173 3.70 -29.23 66.96
C MET A 173 2.55 -29.32 65.94
N ASN A 174 1.35 -29.74 66.38
CA ASN A 174 0.18 -29.85 65.51
C ASN A 174 -0.25 -28.48 64.94
N GLN A 175 -0.12 -27.41 65.73
CA GLN A 175 -0.39 -26.04 65.29
C GLN A 175 0.63 -25.59 64.24
N GLY A 176 1.91 -25.90 64.42
CA GLY A 176 2.97 -25.62 63.44
C GLY A 176 2.68 -26.26 62.09
N PHE A 177 2.36 -27.56 62.06
CA PHE A 177 1.99 -28.26 60.82
C PHE A 177 0.72 -27.69 60.17
N ALA A 178 -0.31 -27.38 60.96
CA ALA A 178 -1.54 -26.77 60.44
C ALA A 178 -1.31 -25.38 59.85
N GLU A 179 -0.45 -24.56 60.46
CA GLU A 179 -0.04 -23.26 59.91
C GLU A 179 0.71 -23.43 58.59
N ALA A 180 1.63 -24.39 58.51
CA ALA A 180 2.38 -24.71 57.29
C ALA A 180 1.45 -25.11 56.15
N ASP A 181 0.48 -26.00 56.40
CA ASP A 181 -0.50 -26.43 55.39
C ASP A 181 -1.43 -25.29 54.95
N ARG A 182 -1.83 -24.41 55.87
CA ARG A 182 -2.66 -23.24 55.53
C ARG A 182 -1.89 -22.26 54.67
N ARG A 183 -0.65 -21.95 55.03
CA ARG A 183 0.23 -21.06 54.24
C ARG A 183 0.52 -21.63 52.87
N ARG A 184 0.83 -22.93 52.77
CA ARG A 184 1.06 -23.61 51.50
C ARG A 184 -0.15 -23.55 50.57
N ARG A 185 -1.36 -23.81 51.09
CA ARG A 185 -2.62 -23.70 50.32
C ARG A 185 -2.90 -22.26 49.86
N LEU A 186 -2.74 -21.29 50.76
CA LEU A 186 -2.92 -19.88 50.42
C LEU A 186 -1.92 -19.42 49.36
N ALA A 187 -0.63 -19.73 49.53
CA ALA A 187 0.42 -19.40 48.56
C ALA A 187 0.16 -20.05 47.19
N PHE A 188 -0.23 -21.33 47.16
CA PHE A 188 -0.58 -22.01 45.92
C PHE A 188 -1.78 -21.36 45.22
N SER A 189 -2.90 -21.15 45.94
CA SER A 189 -4.10 -20.53 45.37
C SER A 189 -3.85 -19.11 44.87
N PHE A 190 -3.03 -18.34 45.59
CA PHE A 190 -2.59 -17.01 45.19
C PHE A 190 -1.75 -17.04 43.90
N ASN A 191 -0.77 -17.95 43.80
CA ASN A 191 0.05 -18.10 42.60
C ASN A 191 -0.78 -18.51 41.38
N VAL A 192 -1.73 -19.42 41.55
CA VAL A 192 -2.67 -19.81 40.47
C VAL A 192 -3.54 -18.63 40.05
N ALA A 193 -4.12 -17.89 41.01
CA ALA A 193 -4.95 -16.72 40.72
C ALA A 193 -4.14 -15.62 39.99
N LEU A 194 -2.90 -15.38 40.42
CA LEU A 194 -2.00 -14.45 39.77
C LEU A 194 -1.65 -14.90 38.34
N ALA A 195 -1.33 -16.17 38.13
CA ALA A 195 -1.04 -16.71 36.80
C ALA A 195 -2.24 -16.55 35.84
N VAL A 196 -3.44 -16.88 36.29
CA VAL A 196 -4.67 -16.70 35.50
C VAL A 196 -4.93 -15.22 35.20
N PHE A 197 -4.78 -14.34 36.20
CA PHE A 197 -4.93 -12.90 36.02
C PHE A 197 -3.97 -12.35 34.96
N VAL A 198 -2.69 -12.76 35.03
CA VAL A 198 -1.67 -12.37 34.06
C VAL A 198 -2.01 -12.87 32.65
N LEU A 199 -2.43 -14.13 32.51
CA LEU A 199 -2.82 -14.68 31.21
C LEU A 199 -4.03 -13.94 30.61
N LEU A 200 -5.05 -13.63 31.41
CA LEU A 200 -6.21 -12.86 30.98
C LEU A 200 -5.82 -11.43 30.58
N LEU A 201 -4.93 -10.80 31.33
CA LEU A 201 -4.43 -9.47 31.02
C LEU A 201 -3.63 -9.47 29.71
N LEU A 202 -2.71 -10.41 29.52
CA LEU A 202 -1.96 -10.56 28.26
C LEU A 202 -2.90 -10.84 27.08
N TRP A 203 -3.89 -11.72 27.26
CA TRP A 203 -4.89 -12.02 26.23
C TRP A 203 -5.71 -10.79 25.86
N LEU A 204 -6.21 -10.04 26.84
CA LEU A 204 -7.03 -8.85 26.63
C LEU A 204 -6.26 -7.77 25.86
N ILE A 205 -5.03 -7.45 26.30
CA ILE A 205 -4.23 -6.43 25.62
C ILE A 205 -3.85 -6.94 24.22
N SER A 206 -3.45 -8.21 24.07
CA SER A 206 -3.06 -8.82 22.79
C SER A 206 -4.20 -8.75 21.77
N SER A 207 -5.41 -9.13 22.19
CA SER A 207 -6.62 -9.06 21.37
C SER A 207 -6.92 -7.62 20.89
N ARG A 208 -6.71 -6.61 21.73
CA ARG A 208 -6.95 -5.20 21.36
C ARG A 208 -5.93 -4.66 20.38
N VAL A 209 -4.64 -4.89 20.64
CA VAL A 209 -3.57 -4.46 19.73
C VAL A 209 -3.74 -5.15 18.38
N SER A 210 -3.96 -6.46 18.36
CA SER A 210 -4.18 -7.23 17.14
C SER A 210 -5.32 -6.66 16.28
N ARG A 211 -6.50 -6.41 16.86
CA ARG A 211 -7.63 -5.82 16.12
C ARG A 211 -7.32 -4.44 15.53
N SER A 212 -6.60 -3.59 16.26
CA SER A 212 -6.25 -2.25 15.77
C SER A 212 -5.30 -2.28 14.57
N VAL A 213 -4.40 -3.27 14.52
CA VAL A 213 -3.39 -3.40 13.48
C VAL A 213 -3.97 -4.10 12.25
N VAL A 214 -4.64 -5.24 12.47
CA VAL A 214 -5.24 -6.02 11.38
C VAL A 214 -6.29 -5.19 10.65
N GLY A 215 -7.21 -4.53 11.38
CA GLY A 215 -8.24 -3.72 10.74
C GLY A 215 -7.70 -2.56 9.90
N GLY A 216 -6.64 -1.89 10.36
CA GLY A 216 -6.03 -0.80 9.61
C GLY A 216 -5.21 -1.27 8.41
N ILE A 217 -4.58 -2.45 8.49
CA ILE A 217 -3.90 -3.07 7.35
C ILE A 217 -4.93 -3.55 6.31
N ASP A 218 -6.02 -4.19 6.74
CA ASP A 218 -7.10 -4.62 5.83
C ASP A 218 -7.69 -3.42 5.08
N GLN A 219 -7.86 -2.28 5.76
CA GLN A 219 -8.28 -1.04 5.10
C GLN A 219 -7.27 -0.57 4.07
N ALA A 220 -5.96 -0.59 4.38
CA ALA A 220 -4.92 -0.21 3.44
C ALA A 220 -4.88 -1.15 2.22
N VAL A 221 -5.04 -2.47 2.43
CA VAL A 221 -5.14 -3.47 1.35
C VAL A 221 -6.36 -3.19 0.49
N ALA A 222 -7.53 -2.96 1.09
CA ALA A 222 -8.77 -2.66 0.35
C ALA A 222 -8.63 -1.40 -0.51
N VAL A 223 -8.02 -0.34 0.02
CA VAL A 223 -7.72 0.88 -0.74
C VAL A 223 -6.77 0.59 -1.89
N ALA A 224 -5.70 -0.19 -1.65
CA ALA A 224 -4.72 -0.52 -2.68
C ALA A 224 -5.35 -1.34 -3.81
N SER A 225 -6.19 -2.33 -3.46
CA SER A 225 -6.93 -3.14 -4.43
C SER A 225 -7.86 -2.30 -5.29
N ARG A 226 -8.66 -1.42 -4.68
CA ARG A 226 -9.54 -0.50 -5.44
C ARG A 226 -8.74 0.40 -6.38
N LEU A 227 -7.60 0.92 -5.90
CA LEU A 227 -6.74 1.78 -6.71
C LEU A 227 -6.11 1.02 -7.89
N ALA A 228 -5.73 -0.24 -7.68
CA ALA A 228 -5.20 -1.11 -8.73
C ALA A 228 -6.26 -1.46 -9.80
N GLU A 229 -7.54 -1.51 -9.42
CA GLU A 229 -8.68 -1.67 -10.33
C GLU A 229 -9.07 -0.35 -11.04
N GLY A 230 -8.42 0.78 -10.71
CA GLY A 230 -8.72 2.09 -11.27
C GLY A 230 -9.90 2.81 -10.60
N ASP A 231 -10.47 2.25 -9.52
CA ASP A 231 -11.50 2.91 -8.73
C ASP A 231 -10.88 3.93 -7.77
N ILE A 232 -10.82 5.17 -8.23
CA ILE A 232 -10.31 6.33 -7.48
C ILE A 232 -11.43 7.11 -6.76
N ARG A 233 -12.62 6.53 -6.58
CA ARG A 233 -13.74 7.24 -5.94
C ARG A 233 -13.68 7.16 -4.41
N GLY A 234 -14.19 8.20 -3.75
CA GLY A 234 -14.33 8.26 -2.30
C GLY A 234 -13.10 8.82 -1.58
N GLU A 235 -13.09 8.67 -0.26
CA GLU A 235 -12.09 9.24 0.64
C GLU A 235 -11.52 8.17 1.57
N ILE A 236 -10.24 8.31 1.91
CA ILE A 236 -9.56 7.45 2.86
C ILE A 236 -9.59 8.15 4.22
N GLU A 237 -10.46 7.69 5.11
CA GLU A 237 -10.53 8.21 6.47
C GLU A 237 -9.35 7.70 7.30
N VAL A 238 -8.51 8.61 7.79
CA VAL A 238 -7.35 8.28 8.62
C VAL A 238 -7.63 8.63 10.07
N GLN A 239 -7.96 7.62 10.87
CA GLN A 239 -8.21 7.81 12.31
C GLN A 239 -6.95 7.62 13.17
N SER A 240 -5.96 6.87 12.68
CA SER A 240 -4.76 6.52 13.45
C SER A 240 -3.58 7.47 13.18
N ARG A 241 -2.74 7.69 14.19
CA ARG A 241 -1.49 8.48 14.09
C ARG A 241 -0.23 7.61 14.01
N ASP A 242 -0.38 6.29 14.11
CA ASP A 242 0.71 5.31 14.02
C ASP A 242 1.16 5.05 12.57
N GLU A 243 2.03 4.05 12.37
CA GLU A 243 2.55 3.64 11.06
C GLU A 243 1.45 3.23 10.09
N VAL A 244 0.37 2.61 10.57
CA VAL A 244 -0.78 2.26 9.74
C VAL A 244 -1.50 3.54 9.29
N GLY A 245 -1.66 4.50 10.19
CA GLY A 245 -2.16 5.82 9.84
C GLY A 245 -1.24 6.63 8.92
N GLN A 246 0.08 6.45 8.99
CA GLN A 246 1.03 7.05 8.05
C GLN A 246 0.92 6.42 6.66
N LEU A 247 0.78 5.10 6.58
CA LEU A 247 0.51 4.38 5.34
C LEU A 247 -0.78 4.87 4.70
N LEU A 248 -1.89 4.90 5.43
CA LEU A 248 -3.17 5.38 4.92
C LEU A 248 -3.10 6.86 4.47
N ARG A 249 -2.36 7.72 5.18
CA ARG A 249 -2.12 9.12 4.73
C ARG A 249 -1.30 9.20 3.43
N ALA A 250 -0.30 8.34 3.27
CA ALA A 250 0.47 8.28 2.03
C ALA A 250 -0.42 7.83 0.87
N MET A 251 -1.26 6.82 1.09
CA MET A 251 -2.26 6.36 0.13
C MET A 251 -3.32 7.43 -0.17
N GLN A 252 -3.73 8.22 0.82
CA GLN A 252 -4.63 9.37 0.62
C GLN A 252 -4.03 10.41 -0.31
N ARG A 253 -2.75 10.77 -0.13
CA ARG A 253 -2.06 11.69 -1.05
C ARG A 253 -1.94 11.12 -2.47
N MET A 254 -1.75 9.81 -2.60
CA MET A 254 -1.73 9.11 -3.89
C MET A 254 -3.11 9.12 -4.54
N LEU A 255 -4.18 8.84 -3.80
CA LEU A 255 -5.56 8.90 -4.29
C LEU A 255 -5.90 10.31 -4.79
N GLN A 256 -5.57 11.34 -4.00
CA GLN A 256 -5.80 12.73 -4.38
C GLN A 256 -5.03 13.11 -5.66
N TYR A 257 -3.79 12.64 -5.80
CA TYR A 257 -3.01 12.84 -7.02
C TYR A 257 -3.66 12.21 -8.26
N LEU A 258 -4.16 10.98 -8.12
CA LEU A 258 -4.81 10.27 -9.22
C LEU A 258 -6.16 10.91 -9.58
N GLN A 259 -6.92 11.40 -8.60
CA GLN A 259 -8.15 12.17 -8.82
C GLN A 259 -7.89 13.49 -9.55
N GLU A 260 -6.82 14.22 -9.22
CA GLU A 260 -6.44 15.42 -9.96
C GLU A 260 -5.99 15.10 -11.39
N SER A 261 -5.24 14.00 -11.56
CA SER A 261 -4.83 13.52 -12.88
C SER A 261 -6.02 13.11 -13.75
N GLU A 262 -7.05 12.48 -13.16
CA GLU A 262 -8.29 12.16 -13.86
C GLU A 262 -9.02 13.42 -14.33
N LYS A 263 -9.08 14.47 -13.50
CA LYS A 263 -9.68 15.75 -13.91
C LYS A 263 -8.96 16.36 -15.12
N VAL A 264 -7.63 16.37 -15.13
CA VAL A 264 -6.85 16.86 -16.27
C VAL A 264 -7.12 16.01 -17.52
N ALA A 265 -7.08 14.68 -17.39
CA ALA A 265 -7.38 13.77 -18.50
C ALA A 265 -8.79 14.00 -19.05
N ARG A 266 -9.76 14.25 -18.18
CA ARG A 266 -11.15 14.52 -18.56
C ARG A 266 -11.32 15.83 -19.29
N SER A 267 -10.68 16.91 -18.81
CA SER A 267 -10.66 18.19 -19.54
C SER A 267 -10.08 18.04 -20.95
N ILE A 268 -9.00 17.26 -21.11
CA ILE A 268 -8.43 16.98 -22.43
C ILE A 268 -9.42 16.18 -23.30
N ALA A 269 -10.08 15.17 -22.73
CA ALA A 269 -11.09 14.37 -23.43
C ALA A 269 -12.31 15.21 -23.86
N ASP A 270 -12.70 16.20 -23.05
CA ASP A 270 -13.76 17.16 -23.34
C ASP A 270 -13.30 18.27 -24.33
N GLY A 271 -12.04 18.23 -24.77
CA GLY A 271 -11.46 19.18 -25.72
C GLY A 271 -11.01 20.51 -25.11
N ASP A 272 -11.11 20.66 -23.80
CA ASP A 272 -10.55 21.80 -23.08
C ASP A 272 -9.04 21.65 -22.94
N LEU A 273 -8.35 22.15 -23.96
CA LEU A 273 -6.90 22.22 -23.96
C LEU A 273 -6.38 23.45 -23.22
N THR A 274 -7.21 24.29 -22.59
CA THR A 274 -6.74 25.49 -21.87
C THR A 274 -6.19 25.16 -20.48
N VAL A 275 -6.52 23.98 -19.96
CA VAL A 275 -6.01 23.49 -18.67
C VAL A 275 -4.49 23.39 -18.64
N GLU A 276 -3.90 23.65 -17.47
CA GLU A 276 -2.47 23.49 -17.24
C GLU A 276 -2.20 22.26 -16.37
N ALA A 277 -1.46 21.30 -16.93
CA ALA A 277 -0.89 20.21 -16.15
C ALA A 277 0.38 20.69 -15.43
N THR A 278 0.29 20.84 -14.11
CA THR A 278 1.41 21.19 -13.22
C THR A 278 2.00 19.94 -12.57
N PRO A 279 3.21 19.49 -12.95
CA PRO A 279 3.91 18.40 -12.27
C PRO A 279 4.14 18.75 -10.80
N ARG A 280 3.92 17.79 -9.89
CA ARG A 280 4.09 17.98 -8.44
C ARG A 280 5.54 17.88 -7.97
N SER A 281 6.40 17.25 -8.75
CA SER A 281 7.84 17.13 -8.48
C SER A 281 8.62 17.00 -9.78
N GLU A 282 9.95 17.08 -9.70
CA GLU A 282 10.83 16.85 -10.85
C GLU A 282 10.73 15.41 -11.39
N GLU A 283 10.23 14.46 -10.59
CA GLU A 283 10.05 13.06 -10.98
C GLU A 283 8.62 12.73 -11.45
N ASP A 284 7.72 13.71 -11.48
CA ASP A 284 6.32 13.52 -11.84
C ASP A 284 6.13 13.28 -13.35
N ARG A 285 6.38 12.04 -13.78
CA ARG A 285 6.29 11.63 -15.19
C ARG A 285 4.89 11.80 -15.78
N PHE A 286 3.85 11.59 -14.99
CA PHE A 286 2.46 11.78 -15.42
C PHE A 286 2.17 13.25 -15.69
N GLY A 287 2.56 14.16 -14.78
CA GLY A 287 2.41 15.59 -14.96
C GLY A 287 3.12 16.12 -16.20
N PHE A 288 4.37 15.69 -16.42
CA PHE A 288 5.10 16.04 -17.65
C PHE A 288 4.46 15.45 -18.91
N ALA A 289 3.96 14.21 -18.86
CA ALA A 289 3.27 13.59 -19.99
C ALA A 289 1.97 14.33 -20.36
N PHE A 290 1.14 14.68 -19.37
CA PHE A 290 -0.07 15.48 -19.61
C PHE A 290 0.27 16.84 -20.21
N ARG A 291 1.30 17.53 -19.69
CA ARG A 291 1.77 18.81 -20.24
C ARG A 291 2.21 18.68 -21.70
N GLY A 292 3.00 17.67 -22.02
CA GLY A 292 3.44 17.39 -23.40
C GLY A 292 2.28 17.05 -24.32
N MET A 293 1.31 16.26 -23.85
CA MET A 293 0.10 15.93 -24.59
C MET A 293 -0.73 17.17 -24.91
N ILE A 294 -0.99 18.04 -23.92
CA ILE A 294 -1.71 19.31 -24.14
C ILE A 294 -0.98 20.19 -25.14
N ALA A 295 0.34 20.34 -25.03
CA ALA A 295 1.14 21.14 -25.96
C ALA A 295 1.04 20.61 -27.40
N ASN A 296 1.17 19.29 -27.60
CA ASN A 296 1.07 18.67 -28.92
C ASN A 296 -0.34 18.84 -29.51
N LEU A 297 -1.39 18.65 -28.71
CA LEU A 297 -2.77 18.85 -29.14
C LEU A 297 -3.04 20.31 -29.51
N ARG A 298 -2.54 21.28 -28.73
CA ARG A 298 -2.65 22.72 -29.06
C ARG A 298 -1.97 23.05 -30.39
N THR A 299 -0.76 22.54 -30.62
CA THR A 299 -0.04 22.71 -31.90
C THR A 299 -0.83 22.11 -33.06
N MET A 300 -1.38 20.90 -32.89
CA MET A 300 -2.18 20.24 -33.92
C MET A 300 -3.42 21.07 -34.29
N ILE A 301 -4.16 21.59 -33.31
CA ILE A 301 -5.30 22.48 -33.55
C ILE A 301 -4.87 23.79 -34.22
N GLY A 302 -3.71 24.35 -33.83
CA GLY A 302 -3.12 25.52 -34.49
C GLY A 302 -2.87 25.28 -35.98
N ASN A 303 -2.22 24.16 -36.33
CA ASN A 303 -1.95 23.79 -37.71
C ASN A 303 -3.24 23.57 -38.53
N VAL A 304 -4.26 22.93 -37.93
CA VAL A 304 -5.57 22.75 -38.58
C VAL A 304 -6.24 24.10 -38.86
N LYS A 305 -6.17 25.05 -37.91
CA LYS A 305 -6.71 26.40 -38.09
C LYS A 305 -5.99 27.15 -39.22
N GLU A 306 -4.67 27.06 -39.28
CA GLU A 306 -3.88 27.67 -40.36
C GLU A 306 -4.21 27.06 -41.73
N ALA A 307 -4.27 25.73 -41.82
CA ALA A 307 -4.68 25.05 -43.05
C ALA A 307 -6.11 25.44 -43.49
N ALA A 308 -7.05 25.55 -42.55
CA ALA A 308 -8.42 26.00 -42.84
C ALA A 308 -8.44 27.46 -43.36
N SER A 309 -7.62 28.33 -42.78
CA SER A 309 -7.48 29.72 -43.26
C SER A 309 -6.90 29.77 -44.67
N GLN A 310 -5.89 28.95 -44.96
CA GLN A 310 -5.30 28.86 -46.31
C GLN A 310 -6.33 28.38 -47.34
N VAL A 311 -7.11 27.36 -46.99
CA VAL A 311 -8.20 26.86 -47.84
C VAL A 311 -9.25 27.93 -48.09
N ALA A 312 -9.63 28.72 -47.07
CA ALA A 312 -10.57 29.82 -47.23
C ALA A 312 -10.05 30.88 -48.21
N THR A 313 -8.80 31.32 -48.06
CA THR A 313 -8.17 32.27 -48.99
C THR A 313 -8.10 31.71 -50.42
N SER A 314 -7.72 30.45 -50.59
CA SER A 314 -7.70 29.81 -51.91
C SER A 314 -9.10 29.68 -52.52
N ALA A 315 -10.13 29.46 -51.71
CA ALA A 315 -11.51 29.46 -52.19
C ALA A 315 -11.94 30.84 -52.71
N ASP A 316 -11.54 31.93 -52.03
CA ASP A 316 -11.79 33.30 -52.48
C ASP A 316 -11.08 33.61 -53.82
N GLU A 317 -9.81 33.19 -53.96
CA GLU A 317 -9.04 33.33 -55.21
C GLU A 317 -9.66 32.54 -56.37
N ILE A 318 -10.06 31.29 -56.13
CA ILE A 318 -10.75 30.46 -57.12
C ILE A 318 -12.07 31.11 -57.53
N SER A 319 -12.84 31.64 -56.58
CA SER A 319 -14.09 32.34 -56.88
C SER A 319 -13.85 33.58 -57.76
N ALA A 320 -12.82 34.37 -57.47
CA ALA A 320 -12.44 35.52 -58.28
C ALA A 320 -12.00 35.11 -59.69
N SER A 321 -11.15 34.09 -59.82
CA SER A 321 -10.70 33.57 -61.11
C SER A 321 -11.86 32.98 -61.93
N SER A 322 -12.79 32.26 -61.29
CA SER A 322 -13.99 31.75 -61.93
C SER A 322 -14.88 32.88 -62.47
N GLY A 323 -14.97 34.00 -61.75
CA GLY A 323 -15.63 35.22 -62.23
C GLY A 323 -14.96 35.79 -63.49
N GLN A 324 -13.63 35.90 -63.50
CA GLN A 324 -12.88 36.36 -64.68
C GLN A 324 -13.02 35.42 -65.87
N ILE A 325 -12.98 34.10 -65.64
CA ILE A 325 -13.18 33.11 -66.71
C ILE A 325 -14.58 33.25 -67.30
N THR A 326 -15.61 33.47 -66.47
CA THR A 326 -16.98 33.64 -66.94
C THR A 326 -17.11 34.90 -67.81
N GLU A 327 -16.47 36.00 -67.43
CA GLU A 327 -16.46 37.22 -68.24
C GLU A 327 -15.67 37.02 -69.55
N GLY A 328 -14.49 36.40 -69.50
CA GLY A 328 -13.70 36.09 -70.69
C GLY A 328 -14.41 35.13 -71.66
N ALA A 329 -15.12 34.13 -71.14
CA ALA A 329 -15.96 33.24 -71.94
C ALA A 329 -17.10 34.01 -72.63
N LYS A 330 -17.64 35.04 -71.98
CA LYS A 330 -18.66 35.91 -72.56
C LYS A 330 -18.09 36.79 -73.68
N GLU A 331 -16.93 37.40 -73.48
CA GLU A 331 -16.21 38.12 -74.53
C GLU A 331 -15.88 37.23 -75.73
N GLN A 332 -15.40 36.00 -75.47
CA GLN A 332 -15.11 35.02 -76.51
C GLN A 332 -16.36 34.59 -77.28
N SER A 333 -17.51 34.43 -76.62
CA SER A 333 -18.79 34.16 -77.27
C SER A 333 -19.15 35.28 -78.24
N THR A 334 -19.08 36.54 -77.80
CA THR A 334 -19.34 37.71 -78.65
C THR A 334 -18.38 37.78 -79.85
N SER A 335 -17.08 37.58 -79.62
CA SER A 335 -16.09 37.57 -80.71
C SER A 335 -16.33 36.42 -81.70
N THR A 336 -16.82 35.28 -81.22
CA THR A 336 -17.20 34.14 -82.09
C THR A 336 -18.45 34.48 -82.91
N GLU A 337 -19.44 35.16 -82.34
CA GLU A 337 -20.61 35.67 -83.07
C GLU A 337 -20.22 36.66 -84.16
N GLU A 338 -19.32 37.61 -83.86
CA GLU A 338 -18.76 38.54 -84.85
C GLU A 338 -17.96 37.82 -85.94
N THR A 339 -17.12 36.84 -85.57
CA THR A 339 -16.37 36.02 -86.53
C THR A 339 -17.32 35.23 -87.42
N SER A 340 -18.41 34.71 -86.88
CA SER A 340 -19.42 34.00 -87.67
C SER A 340 -20.13 34.95 -88.65
N ALA A 341 -20.47 36.17 -88.22
CA ALA A 341 -21.06 37.18 -89.08
C ALA A 341 -20.12 37.60 -90.22
N THR A 342 -18.84 37.87 -89.91
CA THR A 342 -17.83 38.19 -90.93
C THR A 342 -17.57 37.02 -91.87
N MET A 343 -17.65 35.76 -91.41
CA MET A 343 -17.61 34.59 -92.30
C MET A 343 -18.80 34.55 -93.28
N VAL A 344 -20.00 34.93 -92.85
CA VAL A 344 -21.17 35.04 -93.73
C VAL A 344 -20.96 36.16 -94.76
N GLU A 345 -20.45 37.33 -94.35
CA GLU A 345 -20.12 38.42 -95.26
C GLU A 345 -19.02 38.03 -96.27
N MET A 346 -17.97 37.34 -95.81
CA MET A 346 -16.91 36.84 -96.68
C MET A 346 -17.43 35.83 -97.71
N ALA A 347 -18.32 34.92 -97.31
CA ALA A 347 -18.94 33.98 -98.25
C ALA A 347 -19.74 34.72 -99.33
N ALA A 348 -20.50 35.76 -98.97
CA ALA A 348 -21.21 36.60 -99.93
C ALA A 348 -20.24 37.37 -100.84
N GLN A 349 -19.11 37.84 -100.32
CA GLN A 349 -18.12 38.54 -101.12
C GLN A 349 -17.36 37.61 -102.08
N ILE A 350 -17.06 36.37 -101.67
CA ILE A 350 -16.51 35.33 -102.55
C ILE A 350 -17.49 35.04 -103.70
N ASP A 351 -18.78 34.93 -103.42
CA ASP A 351 -19.83 34.73 -104.44
C ASP A 351 -19.84 35.90 -105.44
N SER A 352 -19.78 37.14 -104.93
CA SER A 352 -19.69 38.34 -105.78
C SER A 352 -18.44 38.38 -106.65
N VAL A 353 -17.28 37.97 -106.12
CA VAL A 353 -16.02 37.86 -106.88
C VAL A 353 -16.10 36.75 -107.93
N ALA A 354 -16.71 35.60 -107.62
CA ALA A 354 -16.93 34.52 -108.57
C ALA A 354 -17.83 34.98 -109.73
N GLN A 355 -18.92 35.70 -109.42
CA GLN A 355 -19.81 36.29 -110.42
C GLN A 355 -19.09 37.31 -111.30
N SER A 356 -18.30 38.21 -110.69
CA SER A 356 -17.50 39.20 -111.42
C SER A 356 -16.45 38.55 -112.32
N SER A 357 -15.80 37.48 -111.84
CA SER A 357 -14.81 36.72 -112.63
C SER A 357 -15.47 36.01 -113.81
N SER A 358 -16.67 35.44 -113.62
CA SER A 358 -17.45 34.85 -114.72
C SER A 358 -17.85 35.91 -115.75
N ALA A 359 -18.31 37.08 -115.31
CA ALA A 359 -18.66 38.18 -116.20
C ALA A 359 -17.43 38.70 -116.97
N LEU A 360 -16.27 38.80 -116.31
CA LEU A 360 -15.02 39.15 -116.94
C LEU A 360 -14.60 38.14 -118.01
N ALA A 361 -14.72 36.83 -117.73
CA ALA A 361 -14.44 35.79 -118.71
C ALA A 361 -15.31 35.94 -119.97
N THR A 362 -16.63 36.18 -119.80
CA THR A 362 -17.53 36.47 -120.93
C THR A 362 -17.10 37.71 -121.72
N ASN A 363 -16.70 38.80 -121.04
CA ASN A 363 -16.21 40.01 -121.69
C ASN A 363 -14.90 39.77 -122.47
N VAL A 364 -13.99 38.94 -121.93
CA VAL A 364 -12.76 38.54 -122.62
C VAL A 364 -13.07 37.73 -123.87
N ASP A 365 -14.00 36.78 -123.81
CA ASP A 365 -14.45 36.00 -124.98
C ASP A 365 -15.03 36.93 -126.07
N GLN A 366 -15.89 37.88 -125.69
CA GLN A 366 -16.45 38.87 -126.60
C GLN A 366 -15.38 39.77 -127.23
N THR A 367 -14.40 40.19 -126.43
CA THR A 367 -13.26 41.00 -126.91
C THR A 367 -12.40 40.19 -127.87
N SER A 368 -12.15 38.91 -127.57
CA SER A 368 -11.42 38.00 -128.46
C SER A 368 -12.11 37.84 -129.81
N ALA A 369 -13.43 37.64 -129.80
CA ALA A 369 -14.24 37.60 -131.02
C ALA A 369 -14.15 38.92 -131.82
N SER A 370 -14.22 40.06 -131.13
CA SER A 370 -14.08 41.38 -131.75
C SER A 370 -12.68 41.59 -132.36
N ILE A 371 -11.62 41.11 -131.70
CA ILE A 371 -10.24 41.12 -132.22
C ILE A 371 -10.12 40.23 -133.46
N GLN A 372 -10.75 39.05 -133.48
CA GLN A 372 -10.75 38.17 -134.66
C GLN A 372 -11.46 38.83 -135.84
N GLU A 373 -12.63 39.43 -135.63
CA GLU A 373 -13.38 40.17 -136.66
C GLU A 373 -12.57 41.37 -137.19
N MET A 374 -11.89 42.07 -136.29
CA MET A 374 -10.96 43.15 -136.65
C MET A 374 -9.77 42.62 -137.46
N GLY A 375 -9.24 41.43 -137.12
CA GLY A 375 -8.19 40.76 -137.89
C GLY A 375 -8.62 40.44 -139.32
N VAL A 376 -9.82 39.89 -139.51
CA VAL A 376 -10.42 39.66 -140.84
C VAL A 376 -10.57 40.99 -141.60
N SER A 377 -11.03 42.04 -140.91
CA SER A 377 -11.17 43.38 -141.51
C SER A 377 -9.82 43.97 -141.93
N ILE A 378 -8.76 43.82 -141.12
CA ILE A 378 -7.40 44.26 -141.47
C ILE A 378 -6.88 43.49 -142.68
N GLU A 379 -7.09 42.18 -142.76
CA GLU A 379 -6.69 41.36 -143.91
C GLU A 379 -7.48 41.73 -145.18
N GLN A 380 -8.75 42.09 -145.04
CA GLN A 380 -9.54 42.62 -146.14
C GLN A 380 -9.04 43.99 -146.60
N VAL A 381 -8.70 44.89 -145.67
CA VAL A 381 -8.08 46.19 -145.99
C VAL A 381 -6.72 45.99 -146.68
N ALA A 382 -5.91 45.04 -146.24
CA ALA A 382 -4.63 44.70 -146.87
C ALA A 382 -4.82 44.20 -148.31
N ARG A 383 -5.78 43.30 -148.55
CA ARG A 383 -6.15 42.86 -149.90
C ARG A 383 -6.63 44.01 -150.78
N SER A 384 -7.50 44.88 -150.27
CA SER A 384 -7.94 46.06 -151.01
C SER A 384 -6.79 47.03 -151.31
N ALA A 385 -5.79 47.14 -150.43
CA ALA A 385 -4.58 47.93 -150.67
C ALA A 385 -3.69 47.31 -151.76
N GLU A 386 -3.59 45.98 -151.82
CA GLU A 386 -2.87 45.24 -152.87
C GLU A 386 -3.56 45.38 -154.24
N GLU A 387 -4.89 45.22 -154.28
CA GLU A 387 -5.70 45.51 -155.48
C GLU A 387 -5.53 46.97 -155.95
N LEU A 388 -5.49 47.92 -155.02
CA LEU A 388 -5.20 49.33 -155.32
C LEU A 388 -3.80 49.50 -155.90
N LEU A 389 -2.78 48.83 -155.36
CA LEU A 389 -1.42 48.89 -155.89
C LEU A 389 -1.36 48.33 -157.33
N THR A 390 -1.97 47.18 -157.60
CA THR A 390 -2.08 46.64 -158.95
C THR A 390 -2.82 47.60 -159.89
N SER A 391 -3.93 48.19 -159.41
CA SER A 391 -4.67 49.17 -160.19
C SER A 391 -3.82 50.42 -160.48
N VAL A 392 -3.03 50.90 -159.52
CA VAL A 392 -2.09 52.02 -159.68
C VAL A 392 -0.98 51.67 -160.68
N GLU A 393 -0.44 50.45 -160.65
CA GLU A 393 0.53 49.98 -161.65
C GLU A 393 -0.08 49.95 -163.06
N GLU A 394 -1.34 49.50 -163.19
CA GLU A 394 -2.07 49.46 -164.47
C GLU A 394 -2.39 50.88 -164.97
N THR A 395 -2.77 51.79 -164.06
CA THR A 395 -2.95 53.22 -164.40
C THR A 395 -1.63 53.87 -164.78
N SER A 396 -0.52 53.50 -164.13
CA SER A 396 0.82 53.97 -164.51
C SER A 396 1.22 53.46 -165.90
N ALA A 397 0.99 52.19 -166.20
CA ALA A 397 1.26 51.60 -167.52
C ALA A 397 0.43 52.24 -168.62
N THR A 398 -0.86 52.50 -168.37
CA THR A 398 -1.73 53.22 -169.33
C THR A 398 -1.35 54.70 -169.46
N ILE A 399 -0.83 55.35 -168.41
CA ILE A 399 -0.23 56.69 -168.51
C ILE A 399 1.05 56.66 -169.36
N GLU A 400 1.91 55.66 -169.21
CA GLU A 400 3.10 55.47 -170.07
C GLU A 400 2.69 55.23 -171.53
N GLU A 401 1.68 54.38 -171.76
CA GLU A 401 1.17 54.09 -173.10
C GLU A 401 0.49 55.33 -173.73
N MET A 402 -0.28 56.10 -172.96
CA MET A 402 -0.79 57.41 -173.38
C MET A 402 0.35 58.37 -173.74
N THR A 403 1.40 58.43 -172.93
CA THR A 403 2.56 59.30 -173.18
C THR A 403 3.27 58.90 -174.47
N ALA A 404 3.47 57.60 -174.68
CA ALA A 404 4.01 57.06 -175.93
C ALA A 404 3.10 57.37 -177.13
N SER A 405 1.79 57.29 -176.96
CA SER A 405 0.79 57.61 -177.99
C SER A 405 0.76 59.11 -178.33
N ILE A 406 0.85 60.00 -177.33
CA ILE A 406 1.02 61.45 -177.50
C ILE A 406 2.28 61.75 -178.32
N ASN A 407 3.41 61.13 -177.97
CA ASN A 407 4.67 61.28 -178.72
C ASN A 407 4.53 60.75 -180.17
N SER A 408 3.76 59.67 -180.39
CA SER A 408 3.47 59.13 -181.72
C SER A 408 2.60 60.06 -182.57
N ILE A 409 1.60 60.72 -181.96
CA ILE A 409 0.78 61.75 -182.62
C ILE A 409 1.64 62.96 -182.97
N GLU A 410 2.50 63.43 -182.07
CA GLU A 410 3.45 64.52 -182.32
C GLU A 410 4.36 64.20 -183.53
N ALA A 411 4.86 62.96 -183.61
CA ALA A 411 5.68 62.51 -184.74
C ALA A 411 4.91 62.48 -186.07
N LYS A 412 3.61 62.12 -186.08
CA LYS A 412 2.78 62.09 -187.30
C LYS A 412 2.37 63.48 -187.78
N VAL A 413 2.12 64.43 -186.87
CA VAL A 413 1.76 65.81 -187.23
C VAL A 413 2.90 66.52 -187.98
N ARG A 414 4.16 66.15 -187.70
CA ARG A 414 5.35 66.75 -188.32
C ARG A 414 5.61 66.38 -189.79
N VAL A 415 4.85 65.44 -190.37
CA VAL A 415 5.10 64.91 -191.73
C VAL A 415 4.12 65.49 -192.77
N VAL A 416 3.24 66.42 -192.40
CA VAL A 416 2.15 66.90 -193.29
C VAL A 416 2.28 68.37 -193.75
N ASP A 417 3.36 69.07 -193.42
CA ASP A 417 3.76 70.34 -194.05
C ASP A 417 5.23 70.27 -194.46
#